data_AF-B0W359-F1
#
_entry.id   AF-B0W359-F1
#
_cell.length_a   1.000
_cell.length_b   1.000
_cell.length_c   1.000
_cell.angle_alpha   90.00
_cell.angle_beta   90.00
_cell.angle_gamma   90.00
#
_symmetry.space_group_name_H-M   'P 1'
#
loop_
_entity.id
_entity.type
_entity.pdbx_description
1 polymer ?
#
loop_
_entity_poly.entity_id
_entity_poly.type
_entity_poly.pdbx_seq_one_letter_code
_entity_poly.pdbx_strand_id
1 'polypeptide(L)'
;MKAGAIGKGSIEIPEQFRGPIKMLHKICVAESGASEDSLKKCIDGTIHDERGVKCYIHCLFDKVEVIEEGTGRILLDRLAPLAPSNEIKDALEHLTRECGHISHEDSCDTAYEVAKCYFAAHDDVIKFCHLLMADH
;
A
#
# COMPACT_ATOMS: atom_id res chain seq x y z
N MET A 1 -24.92 16.21 16.95
CA MET A 1 -24.00 15.30 17.67
C MET A 1 -22.72 15.26 16.87
N LYS A 2 -21.60 15.71 17.46
CA LYS A 2 -20.34 15.91 16.74
C LYS A 2 -19.69 14.55 16.49
N ALA A 3 -19.42 14.22 15.22
CA ALA A 3 -18.59 13.08 14.87
C ALA A 3 -17.19 13.30 15.47
N GLY A 4 -16.73 12.32 16.23
CA GLY A 4 -15.47 12.36 16.96
C GLY A 4 -14.30 12.41 16.00
N ALA A 5 -13.40 13.36 16.23
CA ALA A 5 -12.07 13.35 15.66
C ALA A 5 -11.34 12.10 16.16
N ILE A 6 -10.98 11.20 15.24
CA ILE A 6 -10.04 10.12 15.50
C ILE A 6 -8.69 10.80 15.77
N GLY A 7 -8.10 10.49 16.92
CA GLY A 7 -6.91 11.14 17.44
C GLY A 7 -5.70 10.96 16.51
N LYS A 8 -4.95 12.04 16.34
CA LYS A 8 -3.62 12.08 15.71
C LYS A 8 -2.64 11.18 16.48
N GLY A 9 -2.55 9.92 16.09
CA GLY A 9 -1.36 9.09 16.29
C GLY A 9 -0.70 8.94 14.94
N SER A 10 0.41 9.63 14.71
CA SER A 10 1.17 9.47 13.48
C SER A 10 1.81 8.08 13.47
N ILE A 11 1.42 7.20 12.55
CA ILE A 11 2.10 5.93 12.33
C ILE A 11 3.59 6.21 12.04
N GLU A 12 4.48 5.62 12.83
CA GLU A 12 5.92 5.66 12.62
C GLU A 12 6.39 4.28 12.17
N ILE A 13 7.03 4.21 11.00
CA ILE A 13 7.59 2.95 10.48
C ILE A 13 9.03 2.84 10.98
N PRO A 14 9.40 1.78 11.72
CA PRO A 14 10.76 1.62 12.24
C PRO A 14 11.83 1.52 11.14
N GLU A 15 13.02 2.07 11.39
CA GLU A 15 14.12 2.15 10.40
C GLU A 15 14.55 0.78 9.87
N GLN A 16 14.38 -0.30 10.64
CA GLN A 16 14.70 -1.66 10.22
C GLN A 16 13.92 -2.11 8.97
N PHE A 17 12.77 -1.51 8.66
CA PHE A 17 11.98 -1.83 7.48
C PHE A 17 12.46 -1.12 6.22
N ARG A 18 13.31 -0.09 6.33
CA ARG A 18 13.78 0.70 5.19
C ARG A 18 14.55 -0.13 4.18
N GLY A 19 15.48 -0.97 4.65
CA GLY A 19 16.28 -1.85 3.79
C GLY A 19 15.42 -2.83 2.96
N PRO A 20 14.56 -3.63 3.60
CA PRO A 20 13.61 -4.50 2.92
C PRO A 20 12.69 -3.77 1.94
N ILE A 21 12.12 -2.62 2.33
CA ILE A 21 11.21 -1.84 1.46
C ILE A 21 11.93 -1.28 0.24
N LYS A 22 13.17 -0.83 0.39
CA LYS A 22 14.03 -0.42 -0.74
C LYS A 22 14.28 -1.56 -1.72
N MET A 23 14.55 -2.76 -1.20
CA MET A 23 14.75 -3.93 -2.06
C MET A 23 13.46 -4.28 -2.82
N LEU A 24 12.33 -4.27 -2.10
CA LEU A 24 11.01 -4.52 -2.66
C LEU A 24 10.67 -3.53 -3.79
N HIS A 25 10.90 -2.23 -3.58
CA HIS A 25 10.71 -1.21 -4.61
C HIS A 25 11.51 -1.52 -5.87
N LYS A 26 12.81 -1.82 -5.75
CA LYS A 26 13.68 -2.15 -6.91
C LYS A 26 13.20 -3.36 -7.69
N ILE A 27 12.79 -4.42 -6.99
CA ILE A 27 12.24 -5.63 -7.62
C ILE A 27 11.00 -5.27 -8.43
N CYS A 28 10.06 -4.54 -7.82
CA CYS A 28 8.79 -4.24 -8.47
C CYS A 28 8.90 -3.21 -9.59
N VAL A 29 9.85 -2.27 -9.54
CA VAL A 29 10.16 -1.41 -10.70
C VAL A 29 10.64 -2.26 -11.88
N ALA A 30 11.56 -3.20 -11.64
CA ALA A 30 12.09 -4.06 -12.69
C ALA A 30 11.03 -5.01 -13.29
N GLU A 31 10.15 -5.58 -12.46
CA GLU A 31 9.11 -6.51 -12.92
C GLU A 31 7.96 -5.79 -13.64
N SER A 32 7.57 -4.60 -13.20
CA SER A 32 6.42 -3.87 -13.75
C SER A 32 6.74 -2.97 -14.94
N GLY A 33 8.00 -2.52 -15.06
CA GLY A 33 8.39 -1.50 -16.02
C GLY A 33 7.83 -0.10 -15.71
N ALA A 34 7.36 0.15 -14.48
CA ALA A 34 6.94 1.47 -14.04
C ALA A 34 8.09 2.49 -14.12
N SER A 35 7.78 3.73 -14.49
CA SER A 35 8.75 4.81 -14.42
C SER A 35 8.81 5.39 -13.00
N GLU A 36 10.01 5.70 -12.52
CA GLU A 36 10.22 6.35 -11.22
C GLU A 36 9.44 7.67 -11.13
N ASP A 37 9.40 8.45 -12.22
CA ASP A 37 8.71 9.74 -12.26
C ASP A 37 7.19 9.59 -12.09
N SER A 38 6.59 8.52 -12.64
CA SER A 38 5.17 8.22 -12.41
C SER A 38 4.90 7.71 -11.00
N LEU A 39 5.81 6.93 -10.41
CA LEU A 39 5.69 6.42 -9.04
C LEU A 39 5.78 7.53 -8.00
N LYS A 40 6.73 8.47 -8.14
CA LYS A 40 6.96 9.57 -7.19
C LYS A 40 5.75 10.46 -6.95
N LYS A 41 4.80 10.53 -7.89
CA LYS A 41 3.56 11.31 -7.75
C LYS A 41 2.71 10.89 -6.55
N CYS A 42 2.90 9.67 -6.02
CA CYS A 42 2.19 9.25 -4.82
C CYS A 42 2.58 10.05 -3.57
N ILE A 43 3.74 10.74 -3.57
CA ILE A 43 4.20 11.60 -2.48
C ILE A 43 3.24 12.77 -2.27
N ASP A 44 2.60 13.21 -3.35
CA ASP A 44 1.58 14.26 -3.36
C ASP A 44 0.15 13.67 -3.26
N GLY A 45 0.03 12.38 -2.90
CA GLY A 45 -1.25 11.67 -2.79
C GLY A 45 -1.85 11.22 -4.12
N THR A 46 -1.12 11.33 -5.24
CA THR A 46 -1.62 10.97 -6.58
C THR A 46 -1.07 9.64 -7.06
N ILE A 47 -1.93 8.66 -7.30
CA ILE A 47 -1.55 7.37 -7.92
C ILE A 47 -1.85 7.42 -9.42
N HIS A 48 -0.80 7.38 -10.25
CA HIS A 48 -0.94 7.39 -11.71
C HIS A 48 -1.60 6.10 -12.21
N ASP A 49 -2.45 6.21 -13.24
CA ASP A 49 -3.27 5.10 -13.77
C ASP A 49 -2.57 4.29 -14.89
N GLU A 50 -1.28 4.53 -15.11
CA GLU A 50 -0.54 3.84 -16.17
C GLU A 50 -0.31 2.37 -15.80
N ARG A 51 -0.28 1.49 -16.81
CA ARG A 51 -0.16 0.04 -16.61
C ARG A 51 1.03 -0.36 -15.73
N GLY A 52 2.18 0.27 -15.94
CA GLY A 52 3.39 0.04 -15.15
C GLY A 52 3.15 0.30 -13.66
N VAL A 53 2.58 1.46 -13.30
CA VAL A 53 2.28 1.81 -11.90
C VAL A 53 1.26 0.87 -11.27
N LYS A 54 0.20 0.51 -12.01
CA LYS A 54 -0.80 -0.46 -11.52
C LYS A 54 -0.15 -1.81 -11.20
N CYS A 55 0.68 -2.32 -12.11
CA CYS A 55 1.36 -3.60 -11.90
C CYS A 55 2.50 -3.52 -10.89
N TYR A 56 3.12 -2.36 -10.71
CA TYR A 56 4.04 -2.11 -9.61
C TYR A 56 3.36 -2.31 -8.25
N ILE A 57 2.18 -1.71 -8.07
CA ILE A 57 1.40 -1.84 -6.83
C ILE A 57 0.98 -3.31 -6.60
N HIS A 58 0.55 -4.00 -7.66
CA HIS A 58 0.27 -5.43 -7.59
C HIS A 58 1.49 -6.23 -7.13
N CYS A 59 2.66 -5.98 -7.72
CA CYS A 59 3.91 -6.63 -7.33
C CYS A 59 4.21 -6.41 -5.84
N LEU A 60 4.04 -5.19 -5.32
CA LEU A 60 4.25 -4.92 -3.89
C LEU A 60 3.37 -5.82 -3.01
N PHE A 61 2.09 -5.96 -3.34
CA PHE A 61 1.15 -6.81 -2.61
C PHE A 61 1.44 -8.30 -2.76
N ASP A 62 1.88 -8.73 -3.94
CA ASP A 62 2.29 -10.10 -4.22
C ASP A 62 3.51 -10.51 -3.38
N LYS A 63 4.58 -9.70 -3.37
CA LYS A 63 5.82 -10.03 -2.65
C LYS A 63 5.67 -10.04 -1.13
N VAL A 64 4.65 -9.37 -0.59
CA VAL A 64 4.33 -9.40 0.85
C VAL A 64 3.18 -10.37 1.16
N GLU A 65 2.76 -11.18 0.19
CA GLU A 65 1.85 -12.32 0.35
C GLU A 65 0.46 -11.95 0.89
N VAL A 66 -0.01 -10.73 0.60
CA VAL A 66 -1.34 -10.24 1.03
C VAL A 66 -2.46 -10.54 0.04
N ILE A 67 -2.13 -11.07 -1.14
CA ILE A 67 -3.13 -11.45 -2.14
C ILE A 67 -3.71 -12.82 -1.76
N GLU A 68 -5.03 -12.88 -1.63
CA GLU A 68 -5.75 -14.12 -1.37
C GLU A 68 -5.81 -15.00 -2.63
N GLU A 69 -5.30 -16.23 -2.49
CA GLU A 69 -5.36 -17.23 -3.55
C GLU A 69 -6.82 -17.56 -3.92
N GLY A 70 -7.08 -17.68 -5.22
CA GLY A 70 -8.40 -18.02 -5.76
C GLY A 70 -9.35 -16.83 -5.92
N THR A 71 -9.29 -15.82 -5.05
CA THR A 71 -10.15 -14.62 -5.17
C THR A 71 -9.41 -13.40 -5.73
N GLY A 72 -8.09 -13.34 -5.56
CA GLY A 72 -7.27 -12.17 -5.93
C GLY A 72 -7.51 -10.96 -5.03
N ARG A 73 -8.25 -11.11 -3.92
CA ARG A 73 -8.53 -10.01 -2.98
C ARG A 73 -7.28 -9.66 -2.20
N ILE A 74 -7.07 -8.38 -1.93
CA ILE A 74 -5.92 -7.89 -1.17
C ILE A 74 -6.32 -7.72 0.29
N LEU A 75 -5.68 -8.49 1.18
CA LEU A 75 -5.98 -8.57 2.61
C LEU A 75 -4.74 -8.16 3.42
N LEU A 76 -4.62 -6.86 3.71
CA LEU A 76 -3.47 -6.30 4.44
C LEU A 76 -3.36 -6.79 5.90
N ASP A 77 -4.46 -7.23 6.49
CA ASP A 77 -4.52 -7.80 7.84
C ASP A 77 -3.67 -9.08 7.99
N ARG A 78 -3.30 -9.73 6.89
CA ARG A 78 -2.30 -10.80 6.88
C ARG A 78 -0.92 -10.34 7.40
N LEU A 79 -0.63 -9.05 7.34
CA LEU A 79 0.58 -8.45 7.92
C LEU A 79 0.43 -8.07 9.40
N ALA A 80 -0.77 -8.12 9.99
CA ALA A 80 -1.02 -7.76 11.38
C ALA A 80 -0.10 -8.47 12.40
N PRO A 81 0.26 -9.77 12.24
CA PRO A 81 1.20 -10.44 13.14
C PRO A 81 2.64 -9.88 13.07
N LEU A 82 2.99 -9.18 11.98
CA LEU A 82 4.31 -8.57 11.74
C LEU A 82 4.32 -7.07 12.06
N ALA A 83 3.17 -6.50 12.45
CA ALA A 83 3.04 -5.08 12.73
C ALA A 83 3.94 -4.67 13.92
N PRO A 84 4.75 -3.60 13.79
CA PRO A 84 5.67 -3.21 14.85
C PRO A 84 5.01 -2.39 15.97
N SER A 85 3.74 -2.01 15.81
CA SER A 85 2.93 -1.34 16.83
C SER A 85 1.45 -1.69 16.68
N ASN A 86 0.67 -1.43 17.73
CA ASN A 86 -0.77 -1.65 17.69
C ASN A 86 -1.46 -0.68 16.72
N GLU A 87 -0.96 0.55 16.57
CA GLU A 87 -1.51 1.53 15.63
C GLU A 87 -1.38 1.05 14.18
N ILE A 88 -0.24 0.45 13.82
CA ILE A 88 -0.04 -0.14 12.49
C ILE A 88 -0.94 -1.36 12.31
N LYS A 89 -1.04 -2.20 13.34
CA LYS A 89 -1.93 -3.36 13.31
C LYS A 89 -3.38 -2.95 13.05
N ASP A 90 -3.89 -1.99 13.82
CA ASP A 90 -5.26 -1.49 13.71
C ASP A 90 -5.50 -0.85 12.35
N ALA A 91 -4.49 -0.15 11.79
CA ALA A 91 -4.56 0.40 10.44
C ALA A 91 -4.66 -0.70 9.37
N LEU A 92 -3.86 -1.76 9.45
CA LEU A 92 -3.91 -2.89 8.50
C LEU A 92 -5.27 -3.60 8.53
N GLU A 93 -5.81 -3.84 9.72
CA GLU A 93 -7.14 -4.43 9.91
C GLU A 93 -8.26 -3.50 9.42
N HIS A 94 -8.15 -2.20 9.67
CA HIS A 94 -9.09 -1.19 9.16
C HIS A 94 -9.09 -1.15 7.64
N LEU A 95 -7.92 -1.03 7.02
CA LEU A 95 -7.76 -0.96 5.57
C LEU A 95 -8.33 -2.21 4.88
N THR A 96 -8.10 -3.40 5.46
CA THR A 96 -8.66 -4.65 4.93
C THR A 96 -10.18 -4.67 5.01
N ARG A 97 -10.75 -4.23 6.13
CA ARG A 97 -12.20 -4.15 6.31
C ARG A 97 -12.84 -3.18 5.31
N GLU A 98 -12.24 -2.02 5.08
CA GLU A 98 -12.80 -1.01 4.18
C GLU A 98 -12.61 -1.38 2.70
N CYS A 99 -11.43 -1.87 2.31
CA CYS A 99 -11.04 -1.97 0.89
C CYS A 99 -10.83 -3.39 0.39
N GLY A 100 -10.71 -4.39 1.27
CA GLY A 100 -10.39 -5.78 0.91
C GLY A 100 -11.49 -6.52 0.14
N HIS A 101 -12.60 -5.84 -0.19
CA HIS A 101 -13.68 -6.34 -1.03
C HIS A 101 -13.53 -5.99 -2.52
N ILE A 102 -12.61 -5.08 -2.86
CA ILE A 102 -12.37 -4.64 -4.23
C ILE A 102 -11.68 -5.77 -4.99
N SER A 103 -12.21 -6.09 -6.16
CA SER A 103 -11.68 -7.09 -7.08
C SER A 103 -12.13 -6.77 -8.51
N HIS A 104 -11.21 -6.92 -9.45
CA HIS A 104 -11.41 -6.75 -10.89
C HIS A 104 -10.88 -7.99 -11.63
N GLU A 105 -11.23 -8.12 -12.92
CA GLU A 105 -10.73 -9.21 -13.76
C GLU A 105 -9.20 -9.17 -13.90
N ASP A 106 -8.63 -7.98 -13.99
CA ASP A 106 -7.20 -7.77 -14.01
C ASP A 106 -6.64 -7.50 -12.61
N SER A 107 -5.54 -8.18 -12.27
CA SER A 107 -4.95 -8.10 -10.94
C SER A 107 -4.23 -6.78 -10.68
N CYS A 108 -3.65 -6.15 -11.71
CA CYS A 108 -3.04 -4.83 -11.59
C CYS A 108 -4.11 -3.74 -11.38
N ASP A 109 -5.26 -3.85 -12.05
CA ASP A 109 -6.40 -2.95 -11.82
C ASP A 109 -6.98 -3.13 -10.41
N THR A 110 -7.07 -4.37 -9.92
CA THR A 110 -7.44 -4.66 -8.52
C THR A 110 -6.50 -3.95 -7.54
N ALA A 111 -5.19 -4.11 -7.72
CA ALA A 111 -4.20 -3.49 -6.86
C ALA A 111 -4.26 -1.96 -6.88
N TYR A 112 -4.48 -1.38 -8.06
CA TYR A 112 -4.62 0.07 -8.23
C TYR A 112 -5.83 0.64 -7.48
N GLU A 113 -7.02 0.04 -7.66
CA GLU A 113 -8.23 0.53 -6.99
C GLU A 113 -8.20 0.29 -5.48
N VAL A 114 -7.60 -0.82 -5.03
CA VAL A 114 -7.34 -1.05 -3.60
C VAL A 114 -6.40 0.01 -3.02
N ALA A 115 -5.30 0.33 -3.71
CA ALA A 115 -4.38 1.36 -3.23
C ALA A 115 -5.03 2.75 -3.17
N LYS A 116 -5.86 3.11 -4.15
CA LYS A 116 -6.67 4.35 -4.08
C LYS A 116 -7.61 4.35 -2.88
N CYS A 117 -8.27 3.22 -2.61
CA CYS A 117 -9.11 3.09 -1.43
C CYS A 117 -8.30 3.27 -0.13
N TYR A 118 -7.09 2.70 -0.05
CA TYR A 118 -6.22 2.91 1.12
C TYR A 118 -5.83 4.37 1.34
N PHE A 119 -5.45 5.09 0.28
CA PHE A 119 -5.14 6.52 0.35
C PHE A 119 -6.35 7.36 0.81
N ALA A 120 -7.57 6.93 0.47
CA ALA A 120 -8.79 7.61 0.91
C ALA A 120 -9.22 7.22 2.33
N ALA A 121 -8.92 6.01 2.78
CA ALA A 121 -9.35 5.48 4.07
C ALA A 121 -8.45 5.90 5.23
N HIS A 122 -7.15 6.12 5.00
CA HIS A 122 -6.22 6.42 6.08
C HIS A 122 -5.05 7.34 5.64
N ASP A 123 -4.98 8.55 6.21
CA ASP A 123 -4.00 9.59 5.84
C ASP A 123 -2.55 9.13 5.91
N ASP A 124 -2.19 8.29 6.90
CA ASP A 124 -0.80 7.82 7.06
C ASP A 124 -0.35 6.83 5.97
N VAL A 125 -1.23 6.34 5.09
CA VAL A 125 -0.83 5.49 3.95
C VAL A 125 0.19 6.19 3.05
N ILE A 126 0.11 7.54 2.95
CA ILE A 126 1.07 8.34 2.19
C ILE A 126 2.51 8.18 2.71
N LYS A 127 2.72 7.81 3.97
CA LYS A 127 4.06 7.55 4.53
C LYS A 127 4.72 6.33 3.89
N PHE A 128 3.94 5.35 3.47
CA PHE A 128 4.48 4.20 2.74
C PHE A 128 5.02 4.62 1.37
N CYS A 129 4.33 5.55 0.69
CA CYS A 129 4.87 6.15 -0.54
C CYS A 129 6.19 6.89 -0.28
N HIS A 130 6.24 7.76 0.74
CA HIS A 130 7.50 8.43 1.11
C HIS A 130 8.63 7.44 1.38
N LEU A 131 8.34 6.31 2.02
CA LEU A 131 9.33 5.29 2.33
C LEU A 131 9.81 4.53 1.09
N LEU A 132 8.91 4.18 0.17
CA LEU A 132 9.26 3.56 -1.11
C LEU A 132 10.08 4.50 -2.00
N MET A 133 9.78 5.81 -1.96
CA MET A 133 10.40 6.83 -2.79
C MET A 133 11.61 7.53 -2.13
N ALA A 134 12.01 7.14 -0.91
CA ALA A 134 12.98 7.87 -0.08
C ALA A 134 14.40 8.01 -0.67
N ASP A 135 14.72 7.33 -1.77
CA ASP A 135 16.06 7.29 -2.36
C ASP A 135 16.11 7.68 -3.86
N HIS A 136 15.02 8.23 -4.42
CA HIS A 136 14.88 8.55 -5.84
C HIS A 136 14.40 9.98 -6.07
#